data_AF-A0A928N7I6-F1
#
_entry.id   AF-A0A928N7I6-F1
#
_cell.length_a   1.000
_cell.length_b   1.000
_cell.length_c   1.000
_cell.angle_alpha   90.00
_cell.angle_beta   90.00
_cell.angle_gamma   90.00
#
_symmetry.space_group_name_H-M   'P 1'
#
loop_
_entity.id
_entity.type
_entity.pdbx_description
1 polymer ?
#
loop_
_entity_poly.entity_id
_entity_poly.type
_entity_poly.pdbx_seq_one_letter_code
_entity_poly.pdbx_strand_id
1 'polypeptide(L)'
;MTDFVTCTYGSRVLTIEKGTHISEILSPEHKTGHICGGKGTCKKCRVLAFGEISAPTETETSCFSAEELADGLRLACQTKVMGDCRIEASENGVAQICTEGTLPDFLWTPVFEQFGAAVDIGTTTLVVSLYDKTRLLATASASNPQSIFGADVMSRVQASLEGKKAELAVLLRKAVSTLLTECAATAGVLVTDIDRVAIAGNTAMLYFLTERDASCLSRAPFVADHLFGEWVSGASLSLPCAAANVYLAPCVSAFVGADATLALLSSGLCEKEETALLCDIGTNGEMALWHKGDLFCCSTAAGPAFEGAGLSCGMRGEMGAIDKVWAENGRMGIHVIGETAPRGICGGGAVDAIAYLLQTEKLDETGCLEDDPYFFAKDVFLTGEDVRNIQLAKGAIFAGIKTLMRATDICTDELAHLYIAGGFGLYLSLKNAQTIGLLPKIEKEKVCLLGNGALMGAALILLDSSAEKRVKAISQTAKTIELAGSPIFREAYIDAMFFTGET
;
A
#
# COMPACT_ATOMS: atom_id res chain seq x y z
N MET A 1 -8.96 -1.98 -49.98
CA MET A 1 -10.01 -2.02 -48.95
C MET A 1 -9.28 -2.20 -47.64
N THR A 2 -9.44 -1.26 -46.72
CA THR A 2 -8.90 -1.40 -45.38
C THR A 2 -9.79 -2.37 -44.63
N ASP A 3 -9.23 -3.52 -44.25
CA ASP A 3 -9.96 -4.54 -43.51
C ASP A 3 -10.00 -4.12 -42.04
N PHE A 4 -11.22 -4.01 -41.49
CA PHE A 4 -11.44 -3.68 -40.10
C PHE A 4 -11.79 -4.95 -39.31
N VAL A 5 -11.31 -5.01 -38.07
CA VAL A 5 -11.45 -6.16 -37.18
C VAL A 5 -11.89 -5.70 -35.79
N THR A 6 -12.46 -6.61 -35.02
CA THR A 6 -12.99 -6.33 -33.70
C THR A 6 -11.91 -6.61 -32.64
N CYS A 7 -11.54 -5.58 -31.89
CA CYS A 7 -10.59 -5.68 -30.80
C CYS A 7 -11.27 -5.35 -29.47
N THR A 8 -11.20 -6.26 -28.50
CA THR A 8 -11.69 -6.01 -27.14
C THR A 8 -10.55 -5.56 -26.24
N TYR A 9 -10.68 -4.41 -25.57
CA TYR A 9 -9.70 -3.91 -24.59
C TYR A 9 -10.40 -3.48 -23.30
N GLY A 10 -10.20 -4.23 -22.21
CA GLY A 10 -10.98 -4.09 -20.98
C GLY A 10 -12.48 -4.29 -21.25
N SER A 11 -13.31 -3.33 -20.86
CA SER A 11 -14.76 -3.32 -21.15
C SER A 11 -15.13 -2.73 -22.52
N ARG A 12 -14.14 -2.29 -23.32
CA ARG A 12 -14.38 -1.61 -24.60
C ARG A 12 -14.29 -2.58 -25.77
N VAL A 13 -15.24 -2.50 -26.70
CA VAL A 13 -15.19 -3.16 -28.01
C VAL A 13 -14.84 -2.09 -29.05
N LEU A 14 -13.73 -2.27 -29.75
CA LEU A 14 -13.18 -1.32 -30.71
C LEU A 14 -13.14 -1.94 -32.11
N THR A 15 -13.42 -1.15 -33.13
CA THR A 15 -13.20 -1.53 -34.54
C THR A 15 -11.88 -0.93 -35.00
N ILE A 16 -10.89 -1.77 -35.28
CA ILE A 16 -9.50 -1.39 -35.55
C ILE A 16 -9.10 -1.83 -36.96
N GLU A 17 -8.26 -1.04 -37.64
CA GLU A 17 -7.70 -1.43 -38.93
C GLU A 17 -6.69 -2.57 -38.77
N LYS A 18 -6.82 -3.61 -39.61
CA LYS A 18 -5.87 -4.72 -39.65
C LYS A 18 -4.46 -4.23 -39.93
N GLY A 19 -3.52 -4.63 -39.09
CA GLY A 19 -2.10 -4.23 -39.13
C GLY A 19 -1.72 -3.14 -38.13
N THR A 20 -2.69 -2.55 -37.42
CA THR A 20 -2.45 -1.56 -36.36
C THR A 20 -1.63 -2.14 -35.22
N HIS A 21 -0.66 -1.39 -34.71
CA HIS A 21 0.09 -1.78 -33.52
C HIS A 21 -0.75 -1.63 -32.25
N ILE A 22 -0.63 -2.59 -31.33
CA ILE A 22 -1.42 -2.56 -30.08
C ILE A 22 -1.14 -1.29 -29.26
N SER A 23 0.08 -0.75 -29.30
CA SER A 23 0.42 0.51 -28.61
C SER A 23 -0.44 1.70 -29.03
N GLU A 24 -1.00 1.68 -30.23
CA GLU A 24 -1.88 2.76 -30.72
C GLU A 24 -3.28 2.66 -30.10
N ILE A 25 -3.69 1.44 -29.73
CA ILE A 25 -5.00 1.10 -29.14
C ILE A 25 -5.06 1.45 -27.65
N LEU A 26 -3.93 1.38 -26.94
CA LEU A 26 -3.85 1.59 -25.49
C LEU A 26 -4.27 3.01 -25.06
N SER A 27 -4.79 3.12 -23.82
CA SER A 27 -5.17 4.39 -23.22
C SER A 27 -3.95 5.32 -23.04
N PRO A 28 -4.14 6.66 -22.98
CA PRO A 28 -3.05 7.60 -22.72
C PRO A 28 -2.25 7.28 -21.45
N GLU A 29 -2.93 6.79 -20.41
CA GLU A 29 -2.32 6.37 -19.14
C GLU A 29 -1.39 5.16 -19.29
N HIS A 30 -1.71 4.22 -20.18
CA HIS A 30 -0.81 3.12 -20.57
C HIS A 30 0.28 3.54 -21.57
N LYS A 31 0.13 4.70 -22.23
CA LYS A 31 1.10 5.24 -23.19
C LYS A 31 2.26 6.01 -22.54
N THR A 32 2.11 6.47 -21.29
CA THR A 32 3.12 7.28 -20.56
C THR A 32 4.43 6.52 -20.27
N GLY A 33 4.48 5.19 -20.48
CA GLY A 33 5.68 4.36 -20.30
C GLY A 33 6.58 4.14 -21.54
N HIS A 34 6.24 4.69 -22.71
CA HIS A 34 6.92 4.39 -23.99
C HIS A 34 8.26 5.15 -24.21
N ILE A 35 9.25 4.93 -23.35
CA ILE A 35 10.55 5.64 -23.42
C ILE A 35 11.43 5.14 -24.59
N CYS A 36 11.18 3.94 -25.13
CA CYS A 36 12.00 3.36 -26.21
C CYS A 36 11.56 3.71 -27.65
N GLY A 37 10.51 4.53 -27.83
CA GLY A 37 10.03 4.93 -29.16
C GLY A 37 9.60 3.76 -30.06
N GLY A 38 9.05 2.71 -29.47
CA GLY A 38 8.54 1.55 -30.21
C GLY A 38 9.58 0.47 -30.50
N LYS A 39 10.84 0.60 -30.07
CA LYS A 39 11.92 -0.38 -30.33
C LYS A 39 11.86 -1.65 -29.47
N GLY A 40 10.92 -1.76 -28.54
CA GLY A 40 10.75 -2.93 -27.66
C GLY A 40 11.79 -3.10 -26.54
N THR A 41 12.77 -2.21 -26.40
CA THR A 41 13.89 -2.39 -25.44
C THR A 41 13.57 -2.00 -23.99
N CYS A 42 12.60 -1.12 -23.75
CA CYS A 42 12.27 -0.70 -22.37
C CYS A 42 11.44 -1.73 -21.60
N LYS A 43 10.80 -2.67 -22.32
CA LYS A 43 9.87 -3.67 -21.77
C LYS A 43 8.71 -3.07 -20.94
N LYS A 44 8.35 -1.81 -21.14
CA LYS A 44 7.25 -1.13 -20.43
C LYS A 44 5.91 -1.19 -21.17
N CYS A 45 5.91 -1.58 -22.45
CA CYS A 45 4.71 -1.68 -23.29
C CYS A 45 4.05 -3.07 -23.19
N ARG A 46 4.12 -3.76 -22.05
CA ARG A 46 3.66 -5.15 -21.92
C ARG A 46 2.14 -5.21 -21.91
N VAL A 47 1.60 -6.16 -22.64
CA VAL A 47 0.17 -6.44 -22.70
C VAL A 47 -0.03 -7.94 -22.80
N LEU A 48 -1.18 -8.41 -22.37
CA LEU A 48 -1.66 -9.73 -22.76
C LEU A 48 -2.48 -9.55 -24.04
N ALA A 49 -2.18 -10.30 -25.09
CA ALA A 49 -2.86 -10.23 -26.37
C ALA A 49 -3.18 -11.63 -26.87
N PHE A 50 -4.46 -11.87 -27.18
CA PHE A 50 -5.02 -13.15 -27.58
C PHE A 50 -5.84 -13.02 -28.86
N GLY A 51 -6.00 -14.11 -29.61
CA GLY A 51 -6.73 -14.14 -30.87
C GLY A 51 -5.81 -13.93 -32.09
N GLU A 52 -6.33 -13.29 -33.14
CA GLU A 52 -5.59 -13.11 -34.39
C GLU A 52 -4.63 -11.91 -34.32
N ILE A 53 -3.41 -12.16 -33.82
CA ILE A 53 -2.31 -11.19 -33.71
C ILE A 53 -1.08 -11.66 -34.48
N SER A 54 -0.12 -10.75 -34.73
CA SER A 54 1.13 -11.09 -35.43
C SER A 54 1.97 -12.09 -34.63
N ALA A 55 2.80 -12.88 -35.32
CA ALA A 55 3.79 -13.74 -34.66
C ALA A 55 4.77 -12.91 -33.80
N PRO A 56 5.38 -13.49 -32.74
CA PRO A 56 6.41 -12.82 -31.95
C PRO A 56 7.58 -12.36 -32.81
N THR A 57 8.02 -11.12 -32.61
CA THR A 57 9.24 -10.57 -33.20
C THR A 57 10.49 -11.12 -32.51
N GLU A 58 11.66 -11.04 -33.14
CA GLU A 58 12.93 -11.42 -32.50
C GLU A 58 13.18 -10.65 -31.20
N THR A 59 12.72 -9.40 -31.12
CA THR A 59 12.82 -8.59 -29.91
C THR A 59 11.93 -9.17 -28.80
N GLU A 60 10.72 -9.60 -29.11
CA GLU A 60 9.83 -10.26 -28.15
C GLU A 60 10.40 -11.60 -27.67
N THR A 61 10.94 -12.43 -28.58
CA THR A 61 11.60 -13.70 -28.23
C THR A 61 12.88 -13.52 -27.41
N SER A 62 13.55 -12.37 -27.52
CA SER A 62 14.67 -12.02 -26.64
C SER A 62 14.23 -11.46 -25.28
N CYS A 63 13.00 -10.94 -25.19
CA CYS A 63 12.48 -10.29 -23.99
C CYS A 63 11.71 -11.24 -23.08
N PHE A 64 11.06 -12.25 -23.65
CA PHE A 64 10.14 -13.18 -23.00
C PHE A 64 10.51 -14.64 -23.33
N SER A 65 10.19 -15.55 -22.41
CA SER A 65 10.32 -16.99 -22.62
C SER A 65 9.30 -17.50 -23.64
N ALA A 66 9.52 -18.71 -24.17
CA ALA A 66 8.56 -19.34 -25.08
C ALA A 66 7.20 -19.61 -24.40
N GLU A 67 7.19 -19.85 -23.09
CA GLU A 67 5.99 -20.05 -22.29
C GLU A 67 5.23 -18.73 -22.12
N GLU A 68 5.92 -17.64 -21.76
CA GLU A 68 5.31 -16.30 -21.65
C GLU A 68 4.67 -15.83 -22.97
N LEU A 69 5.32 -16.10 -24.10
CA LEU A 69 4.76 -15.80 -25.43
C LEU A 69 3.54 -16.67 -25.77
N ALA A 70 3.51 -17.91 -25.29
CA ALA A 70 2.37 -18.81 -25.47
C ALA A 70 1.17 -18.39 -24.60
N ASP A 71 1.45 -17.84 -23.41
CA ASP A 71 0.46 -17.29 -22.48
C ASP A 71 -0.04 -15.89 -22.90
N GLY A 72 0.33 -15.43 -24.09
CA GLY A 72 -0.18 -14.19 -24.68
C GLY A 72 0.56 -12.94 -24.22
N LEU A 73 1.68 -13.04 -23.50
CA LEU A 73 2.48 -11.88 -23.12
C LEU A 73 3.19 -11.30 -24.34
N ARG A 74 2.89 -10.05 -24.66
CA ARG A 74 3.37 -9.36 -25.87
C ARG A 74 3.87 -7.97 -25.55
N LEU A 75 4.72 -7.44 -26.43
CA LEU A 75 5.05 -6.03 -26.43
C LEU A 75 4.05 -5.32 -27.34
N ALA A 76 3.20 -4.48 -26.76
CA ALA A 76 2.19 -3.69 -27.48
C ALA A 76 2.78 -2.89 -28.64
N CYS A 77 4.02 -2.44 -28.45
CA CYS A 77 4.76 -1.68 -29.43
C CYS A 77 5.42 -2.51 -30.56
N GLN A 78 5.38 -3.84 -30.47
CA GLN A 78 5.91 -4.78 -31.47
C GLN A 78 4.80 -5.65 -32.09
N THR A 79 3.69 -5.85 -31.38
CA THR A 79 2.59 -6.70 -31.83
C THR A 79 1.57 -5.93 -32.66
N LYS A 80 1.10 -6.55 -33.74
CA LYS A 80 0.06 -6.04 -34.64
C LYS A 80 -1.21 -6.87 -34.55
N VAL A 81 -2.34 -6.20 -34.70
CA VAL A 81 -3.65 -6.84 -34.82
C VAL A 81 -3.84 -7.36 -36.24
N MET A 82 -4.18 -8.65 -36.39
CA MET A 82 -4.31 -9.31 -37.70
C MET A 82 -5.74 -9.78 -38.02
N GLY A 83 -6.59 -9.83 -37.01
CA GLY A 83 -7.99 -10.27 -37.02
C GLY A 83 -8.67 -9.92 -35.69
N ASP A 84 -9.77 -10.60 -35.38
CA ASP A 84 -10.45 -10.38 -34.10
C ASP A 84 -9.56 -10.81 -32.92
N CYS A 85 -9.36 -9.91 -31.95
CA CYS A 85 -8.42 -10.12 -30.86
C CYS A 85 -8.88 -9.51 -29.54
N ARG A 86 -8.36 -10.03 -28.43
CA ARG A 86 -8.56 -9.49 -27.09
C ARG A 86 -7.23 -9.02 -26.53
N ILE A 87 -7.22 -7.81 -25.99
CA ILE A 87 -6.05 -7.17 -25.40
C ILE A 87 -6.39 -6.84 -23.94
N GLU A 88 -5.47 -7.18 -23.05
CA GLU A 88 -5.55 -6.88 -21.63
C GLU A 88 -4.26 -6.17 -21.21
N ALA A 89 -4.40 -5.22 -20.30
CA ALA A 89 -3.26 -4.61 -19.65
C ALA A 89 -2.46 -5.72 -18.94
N SER A 90 -1.16 -5.82 -19.19
CA SER A 90 -0.33 -6.70 -18.37
C SER A 90 -0.07 -5.98 -17.05
N GLU A 91 -0.97 -6.18 -16.09
CA GLU A 91 -0.73 -5.82 -14.70
C GLU A 91 0.20 -6.89 -14.10
N ASN A 92 1.50 -6.73 -14.34
CA ASN A 92 2.49 -7.43 -13.54
C ASN A 92 3.56 -6.46 -13.08
N GLY A 93 3.30 -5.87 -11.92
CA GLY A 93 4.34 -5.73 -10.92
C GLY A 93 4.42 -7.04 -10.13
N VAL A 94 5.43 -7.86 -10.42
CA VAL A 94 5.89 -8.92 -9.50
C VAL A 94 6.07 -8.28 -8.13
N ALA A 95 5.33 -8.72 -7.10
CA ALA A 95 5.49 -8.27 -5.72
C ALA A 95 5.77 -6.75 -5.60
N GLN A 96 4.81 -5.89 -5.95
CA GLN A 96 4.94 -4.51 -5.54
C GLN A 96 4.72 -4.45 -4.03
N ILE A 97 5.82 -4.45 -3.27
CA ILE A 97 5.87 -3.56 -2.10
C ILE A 97 5.36 -2.23 -2.63
N CYS A 98 4.29 -1.72 -2.02
CA CYS A 98 3.69 -0.46 -2.42
C CYS A 98 4.77 0.61 -2.29
N THR A 99 5.40 0.88 -3.41
CA THR A 99 6.52 1.78 -3.65
C THR A 99 6.08 2.88 -4.60
N GLU A 100 4.99 2.61 -5.32
CA GLU A 100 4.36 3.50 -6.27
C GLU A 100 3.17 4.22 -5.63
N GLY A 101 3.19 5.53 -5.80
CA GLY A 101 2.07 6.43 -5.62
C GLY A 101 2.39 7.69 -6.43
N THR A 102 1.38 8.27 -7.07
CA THR A 102 1.59 9.45 -7.91
C THR A 102 1.77 10.65 -7.01
N LEU A 103 2.98 11.22 -6.99
CA LEU A 103 3.23 12.49 -6.33
C LEU A 103 2.18 13.52 -6.81
N PRO A 104 1.55 14.28 -5.90
CA PRO A 104 0.57 15.28 -6.31
C PRO A 104 1.21 16.31 -7.25
N ASP A 105 0.41 17.03 -8.02
CA ASP A 105 0.92 18.12 -8.85
C ASP A 105 1.38 19.27 -7.93
N PHE A 106 2.70 19.42 -7.75
CA PHE A 106 3.30 20.53 -7.01
C PHE A 106 4.54 21.08 -7.72
N LEU A 107 4.92 22.31 -7.36
CA LEU A 107 6.14 22.92 -7.85
C LEU A 107 7.34 22.22 -7.22
N TRP A 108 8.14 21.54 -8.04
CA TRP A 108 9.41 20.95 -7.61
C TRP A 108 10.37 22.04 -7.13
N THR A 109 10.52 22.12 -5.81
CA THR A 109 11.48 22.98 -5.11
C THR A 109 12.36 22.13 -4.19
N PRO A 110 13.27 21.30 -4.73
CA PRO A 110 14.07 20.39 -3.92
C PRO A 110 14.91 21.12 -2.86
N VAL A 111 14.95 20.58 -1.64
CA VAL A 111 15.70 21.14 -0.49
C VAL A 111 17.08 20.49 -0.26
N PHE A 112 17.57 19.78 -1.28
CA PHE A 112 18.89 19.14 -1.34
C PHE A 112 19.71 19.66 -2.53
N GLU A 113 21.03 19.45 -2.48
CA GLU A 113 21.94 20.00 -3.49
C GLU A 113 22.21 19.04 -4.63
N GLN A 114 22.43 17.76 -4.32
CA GLN A 114 22.69 16.71 -5.30
C GLN A 114 21.57 15.68 -5.28
N PHE A 115 21.41 14.98 -4.15
CA PHE A 115 20.47 13.87 -4.06
C PHE A 115 19.74 13.85 -2.71
N GLY A 116 18.45 13.50 -2.79
CA GLY A 116 17.58 13.31 -1.63
C GLY A 116 17.08 11.87 -1.57
N ALA A 117 17.03 11.28 -0.37
CA ALA A 117 16.46 9.95 -0.16
C ALA A 117 15.24 9.98 0.78
N ALA A 118 14.10 9.53 0.30
CA ALA A 118 12.90 9.30 1.11
C ALA A 118 12.95 7.86 1.65
N VAL A 119 12.68 7.68 2.94
CA VAL A 119 12.73 6.40 3.63
C VAL A 119 11.42 6.19 4.39
N ASP A 120 10.82 5.03 4.22
CA ASP A 120 9.69 4.57 5.01
C ASP A 120 10.10 3.33 5.81
N ILE A 121 10.02 3.41 7.14
CA ILE A 121 10.32 2.33 8.06
C ILE A 121 9.02 1.78 8.63
N GLY A 122 8.44 0.81 7.92
CA GLY A 122 7.31 0.04 8.40
C GLY A 122 7.72 -1.10 9.34
N THR A 123 6.76 -1.60 10.12
CA THR A 123 6.97 -2.76 11.01
C THR A 123 7.36 -4.00 10.22
N THR A 124 6.79 -4.19 9.02
CA THR A 124 7.01 -5.37 8.18
C THR A 124 8.02 -5.12 7.06
N THR A 125 8.07 -3.90 6.52
CA THR A 125 8.79 -3.57 5.29
C THR A 125 9.47 -2.22 5.42
N LEU A 126 10.68 -2.09 4.87
CA LEU A 126 11.37 -0.81 4.69
C LEU A 126 11.43 -0.49 3.20
N VAL A 127 11.26 0.77 2.85
CA VAL A 127 11.35 1.27 1.48
C VAL A 127 12.21 2.53 1.43
N VAL A 128 13.06 2.63 0.41
CA VAL A 128 13.89 3.81 0.13
C VAL A 128 13.67 4.22 -1.32
N SER A 129 13.45 5.52 -1.55
CA SER A 129 13.42 6.12 -2.88
C SER A 129 14.43 7.26 -2.98
N LEU A 130 15.27 7.22 -4.02
CA LEU A 130 16.34 8.17 -4.28
C LEU A 130 15.95 9.12 -5.42
N TYR A 131 16.16 10.41 -5.22
CA TYR A 131 15.76 11.48 -6.14
C TYR A 131 16.95 12.34 -6.54
N ASP A 132 16.97 12.79 -7.80
CA ASP A 132 17.71 13.98 -8.22
C ASP A 132 16.78 15.22 -8.21
N LYS A 133 17.28 16.37 -8.67
CA LYS A 133 16.52 17.63 -8.76
C LYS A 133 15.46 17.69 -9.87
N THR A 134 15.29 16.64 -10.67
CA THR A 134 14.24 16.54 -11.72
C THR A 134 13.33 15.30 -11.67
N ARG A 135 13.76 14.19 -11.07
CA ARG A 135 12.99 12.92 -11.04
C ARG A 135 13.41 11.95 -9.92
N LEU A 136 12.60 10.91 -9.74
CA LEU A 136 12.97 9.68 -9.06
C LEU A 136 14.03 8.92 -9.87
N LEU A 137 15.09 8.46 -9.21
CA LEU A 137 16.20 7.72 -9.81
C LEU A 137 16.11 6.22 -9.57
N ALA A 138 15.83 5.82 -8.33
CA ALA A 138 15.81 4.42 -7.92
C ALA A 138 14.94 4.23 -6.69
N THR A 139 14.38 3.03 -6.54
CA THR A 139 13.66 2.60 -5.36
C THR A 139 14.11 1.20 -4.98
N ALA A 140 14.33 0.97 -3.70
CA ALA A 140 14.69 -0.32 -3.13
C ALA A 140 13.85 -0.60 -1.88
N SER A 141 13.66 -1.86 -1.55
CA SER A 141 12.85 -2.27 -0.41
C SER A 141 13.28 -3.61 0.15
N ALA A 142 13.09 -3.81 1.45
CA ALA A 142 13.42 -5.06 2.14
C ALA A 142 12.45 -5.35 3.28
N SER A 143 12.33 -6.62 3.66
CA SER A 143 11.64 -7.00 4.90
C SER A 143 12.36 -6.41 6.11
N ASN A 144 11.60 -6.02 7.12
CA ASN A 144 12.16 -5.48 8.36
C ASN A 144 12.90 -6.57 9.15
N PRO A 145 14.22 -6.44 9.35
CA PRO A 145 15.02 -7.45 10.03
C PRO A 145 14.71 -7.56 11.53
N GLN A 146 13.99 -6.60 12.11
CA GLN A 146 13.53 -6.68 13.50
C GLN A 146 12.43 -7.74 13.72
N SER A 147 11.92 -8.36 12.64
CA SER A 147 10.97 -9.47 12.72
C SER A 147 11.47 -10.65 13.58
N ILE A 148 12.79 -10.78 13.77
CA ILE A 148 13.39 -11.76 14.70
C ILE A 148 12.97 -11.55 16.17
N PHE A 149 12.55 -10.33 16.54
CA PHE A 149 12.10 -9.98 17.89
C PHE A 149 10.57 -9.95 18.02
N GLY A 150 9.85 -10.23 16.95
CA GLY A 150 8.39 -10.24 16.94
C GLY A 150 7.79 -9.68 15.65
N ALA A 151 6.61 -10.19 15.33
CA ALA A 151 5.83 -9.75 14.17
C ALA A 151 5.29 -8.32 14.35
N ASP A 152 4.92 -7.93 15.57
CA ASP A 152 4.29 -6.65 15.90
C ASP A 152 5.21 -5.68 16.66
N VAL A 153 4.73 -4.44 16.82
CA VAL A 153 5.44 -3.36 17.52
C VAL A 153 5.64 -3.66 19.00
N MET A 154 4.64 -4.19 19.69
CA MET A 154 4.68 -4.40 21.15
C MET A 154 5.68 -5.48 21.55
N SER A 155 5.76 -6.56 20.78
CA SER A 155 6.78 -7.60 20.94
C SER A 155 8.20 -7.00 20.84
N ARG A 156 8.43 -6.06 19.92
CA ARG A 156 9.72 -5.37 19.77
C ARG A 156 9.98 -4.34 20.87
N VAL A 157 8.94 -3.63 21.34
CA VAL A 157 9.04 -2.77 22.51
C VAL A 157 9.47 -3.61 23.72
N GLN A 158 8.86 -4.77 23.93
CA GLN A 158 9.23 -5.69 25.01
C GLN A 158 10.70 -6.15 24.89
N ALA A 159 11.15 -6.57 23.70
CA ALA A 159 12.55 -6.92 23.47
C ALA A 159 13.50 -5.74 23.79
N SER A 160 13.11 -4.51 23.42
CA SER A 160 13.88 -3.31 23.78
C SER A 160 14.04 -3.15 25.29
N LEU A 161 12.97 -3.37 26.06
CA LEU A 161 12.96 -3.31 27.52
C LEU A 161 13.81 -4.41 28.17
N GLU A 162 13.91 -5.56 27.51
CA GLU A 162 14.75 -6.70 27.91
C GLU A 162 16.23 -6.53 27.51
N GLY A 163 16.63 -5.31 27.14
CA GLY A 163 18.02 -4.96 26.85
C GLY A 163 18.44 -5.13 25.38
N LYS A 164 17.49 -5.38 24.46
CA LYS A 164 17.77 -5.51 23.01
C LYS A 164 17.70 -4.20 22.24
N LYS A 165 17.59 -3.06 22.92
CA LYS A 165 17.47 -1.72 22.32
C LYS A 165 18.57 -1.41 21.28
N ALA A 166 19.84 -1.65 21.61
CA ALA A 166 20.95 -1.40 20.70
C ALA A 166 20.92 -2.33 19.48
N GLU A 167 20.52 -3.59 19.68
CA GLU A 167 20.41 -4.59 18.61
C GLU A 167 19.29 -4.21 17.62
N LEU A 168 18.12 -3.79 18.13
CA LEU A 168 17.02 -3.25 17.34
C LEU A 168 17.45 -2.05 16.49
N ALA A 169 18.22 -1.12 17.07
CA ALA A 169 18.73 0.06 16.37
C ALA A 169 19.72 -0.31 15.27
N VAL A 170 20.68 -1.19 15.57
CA VAL A 170 21.69 -1.67 14.60
C VAL A 170 21.03 -2.35 13.40
N LEU A 171 20.02 -3.21 13.63
CA LEU A 171 19.31 -3.89 12.55
C LEU A 171 18.62 -2.90 11.61
N LEU A 172 17.90 -1.91 12.15
CA LEU A 172 17.25 -0.89 11.32
C LEU A 172 18.26 -0.03 10.56
N ARG A 173 19.26 0.53 11.25
CA ARG A 173 20.28 1.38 10.64
C ARG A 173 21.02 0.64 9.53
N LYS A 174 21.34 -0.64 9.73
CA LYS A 174 21.97 -1.49 8.71
C LYS A 174 21.04 -1.71 7.52
N ALA A 175 19.77 -2.03 7.74
CA ALA A 175 18.82 -2.23 6.64
C ALA A 175 18.63 -0.95 5.80
N VAL A 176 18.43 0.21 6.45
CA VAL A 176 18.36 1.52 5.77
C VAL A 176 19.64 1.81 5.00
N SER A 177 20.81 1.55 5.60
CA SER A 177 22.12 1.74 4.96
C SER A 177 22.29 0.89 3.71
N THR A 178 21.87 -0.38 3.77
CA THR A 178 21.89 -1.29 2.62
C THR A 178 21.01 -0.73 1.50
N LEU A 179 19.76 -0.37 1.80
CA LEU A 179 18.81 0.14 0.81
C LEU A 179 19.27 1.46 0.17
N LEU A 180 19.85 2.38 0.95
CA LEU A 180 20.44 3.61 0.43
C LEU A 180 21.61 3.31 -0.54
N THR A 181 22.46 2.34 -0.18
CA THR A 181 23.59 1.93 -1.01
C THR A 181 23.13 1.26 -2.30
N GLU A 182 22.10 0.40 -2.24
CA GLU A 182 21.48 -0.23 -3.41
C GLU A 182 20.83 0.78 -4.34
N CYS A 183 20.09 1.75 -3.80
CA CYS A 183 19.51 2.84 -4.61
C CYS A 183 20.60 3.67 -5.30
N ALA A 184 21.64 4.06 -4.56
CA ALA A 184 22.76 4.83 -5.11
C ALA A 184 23.50 4.07 -6.22
N ALA A 185 23.78 2.77 -6.00
CA ALA A 185 24.40 1.91 -6.99
C ALA A 185 23.53 1.76 -8.25
N THR A 186 22.21 1.57 -8.09
CA THR A 186 21.25 1.48 -9.19
C THR A 186 21.17 2.78 -10.01
N ALA A 187 21.26 3.92 -9.33
CA ALA A 187 21.27 5.24 -9.97
C ALA A 187 22.65 5.63 -10.56
N GLY A 188 23.71 4.85 -10.28
CA GLY A 188 25.06 5.16 -10.73
C GLY A 188 25.72 6.34 -10.01
N VAL A 189 25.33 6.60 -8.75
CA VAL A 189 25.84 7.70 -7.91
C VAL A 189 26.51 7.15 -6.65
N LEU A 190 27.28 7.97 -5.92
CA LEU A 190 27.85 7.54 -4.65
C LEU A 190 26.84 7.76 -3.53
N VAL A 191 26.71 6.79 -2.62
CA VAL A 191 25.84 6.93 -1.43
C VAL A 191 26.24 8.12 -0.54
N THR A 192 27.51 8.52 -0.59
CA THR A 192 28.03 9.71 0.12
C THR A 192 27.57 11.04 -0.48
N ASP A 193 27.05 11.03 -1.72
CA ASP A 193 26.54 12.24 -2.40
C ASP A 193 25.07 12.51 -2.04
N ILE A 194 24.43 11.65 -1.23
CA ILE A 194 23.10 11.91 -0.68
C ILE A 194 23.25 12.97 0.42
N ASP A 195 22.71 14.17 0.21
CA ASP A 195 22.88 15.29 1.14
C ASP A 195 21.66 15.50 2.06
N ARG A 196 20.49 14.97 1.67
CA ARG A 196 19.27 14.98 2.50
C ARG A 196 18.61 13.61 2.54
N VAL A 197 18.09 13.26 3.70
CA VAL A 197 17.24 12.08 3.89
C VAL A 197 15.99 12.50 4.67
N ALA A 198 14.82 12.02 4.29
CA ALA A 198 13.60 12.16 5.06
C ALA A 198 13.08 10.78 5.47
N ILE A 199 12.87 10.56 6.77
CA ILE A 199 12.51 9.25 7.30
C ILE A 199 11.10 9.30 7.93
N ALA A 200 10.24 8.42 7.43
CA ALA A 200 8.93 8.09 7.95
C ALA A 200 8.98 6.78 8.77
N GLY A 201 7.98 6.59 9.62
CA GLY A 201 7.75 5.37 10.36
C GLY A 201 6.90 5.62 11.59
N ASN A 202 6.25 4.58 12.10
CA ASN A 202 5.51 4.72 13.36
C ASN A 202 6.45 5.10 14.51
N THR A 203 5.87 5.64 15.59
CA THR A 203 6.64 6.18 16.72
C THR A 203 7.64 5.17 17.29
N ALA A 204 7.25 3.90 17.43
CA ALA A 204 8.17 2.88 17.92
C ALA A 204 9.36 2.63 16.97
N MET A 205 9.12 2.59 15.65
CA MET A 205 10.20 2.45 14.66
C MET A 205 11.22 3.59 14.76
N LEU A 206 10.77 4.83 14.97
CA LEU A 206 11.68 5.98 15.16
C LEU A 206 12.42 5.93 16.50
N TYR A 207 11.79 5.44 17.57
CA TYR A 207 12.46 5.18 18.84
C TYR A 207 13.57 4.14 18.69
N PHE A 208 13.30 3.05 17.98
CA PHE A 208 14.30 2.01 17.73
C PHE A 208 15.43 2.53 16.85
N LEU A 209 15.13 3.24 15.76
CA LEU A 209 16.12 3.84 14.87
C LEU A 209 17.08 4.77 15.65
N THR A 210 16.54 5.55 16.58
CA THR A 210 17.30 6.51 17.40
C THR A 210 17.84 5.92 18.70
N GLU A 211 17.63 4.62 18.95
CA GLU A 211 18.05 3.93 20.19
C GLU A 211 17.52 4.60 21.48
N ARG A 212 16.33 5.21 21.40
CA ARG A 212 15.63 5.82 22.53
C ARG A 212 14.96 4.78 23.42
N ASP A 213 14.76 5.11 24.70
CA ASP A 213 14.02 4.24 25.61
C ASP A 213 12.53 4.21 25.23
N ALA A 214 12.04 3.02 24.83
CA ALA A 214 10.65 2.81 24.43
C ALA A 214 9.72 2.47 25.61
N SER A 215 10.18 2.58 26.86
CA SER A 215 9.38 2.24 28.05
C SER A 215 8.14 3.11 28.25
N CYS A 216 8.07 4.27 27.62
CA CYS A 216 6.88 5.13 27.60
C CYS A 216 5.77 4.59 26.69
N LEU A 217 6.13 3.74 25.71
CA LEU A 217 5.20 3.13 24.75
C LEU A 217 4.58 1.82 25.27
N SER A 218 5.09 1.27 26.37
CA SER A 218 4.69 -0.07 26.86
C SER A 218 3.69 -0.05 28.01
N ARG A 219 3.38 1.12 28.58
CA ARG A 219 2.54 1.26 29.78
C ARG A 219 1.61 2.44 29.68
N ALA A 220 0.39 2.25 30.17
CA ALA A 220 -0.56 3.35 30.35
C ALA A 220 0.10 4.49 31.17
N PRO A 221 -0.07 5.75 30.75
CA PRO A 221 -1.02 6.24 29.74
C PRO A 221 -0.53 6.22 28.27
N PHE A 222 0.53 5.46 27.94
CA PHE A 222 1.08 5.33 26.58
C PHE A 222 1.45 6.68 25.95
N VAL A 223 2.07 7.55 26.75
CA VAL A 223 2.46 8.90 26.31
C VAL A 223 3.91 8.86 25.85
N ALA A 224 4.13 9.09 24.55
CA ALA A 224 5.47 9.25 24.00
C ALA A 224 6.15 10.50 24.59
N ASP A 225 7.38 10.35 25.06
CA ASP A 225 8.20 11.45 25.58
C ASP A 225 8.95 12.24 24.49
N HIS A 226 8.89 11.77 23.24
CA HIS A 226 9.48 12.40 22.07
C HIS A 226 8.62 12.15 20.83
N LEU A 227 8.28 13.20 20.09
CA LEU A 227 7.42 13.14 18.90
C LEU A 227 8.14 13.55 17.61
N PHE A 228 9.47 13.69 17.64
CA PHE A 228 10.30 14.01 16.47
C PHE A 228 9.87 15.31 15.76
N GLY A 229 10.24 15.48 14.49
CA GLY A 229 10.08 16.73 13.72
C GLY A 229 11.35 17.57 13.64
N GLU A 230 12.51 16.97 13.90
CA GLU A 230 13.83 17.59 13.87
C GLU A 230 14.76 17.04 12.78
N TRP A 231 15.80 17.82 12.48
CA TRP A 231 16.92 17.41 11.64
C TRP A 231 18.07 16.88 12.50
N VAL A 232 18.60 15.71 12.14
CA VAL A 232 19.80 15.10 12.73
C VAL A 232 20.86 14.85 11.65
N SER A 233 22.08 14.48 12.04
CA SER A 233 23.13 14.12 11.07
C SER A 233 23.05 12.64 10.70
N GLY A 234 23.38 12.29 9.45
CA GLY A 234 23.53 10.90 9.01
C GLY A 234 24.52 10.12 9.88
N ALA A 235 25.59 10.79 10.33
CA ALA A 235 26.57 10.24 11.26
C ALA A 235 25.94 9.78 12.60
N SER A 236 25.00 10.55 13.15
CA SER A 236 24.33 10.19 14.41
C SER A 236 23.49 8.91 14.32
N LEU A 237 23.06 8.56 13.11
CA LEU A 237 22.34 7.33 12.80
C LEU A 237 23.23 6.24 12.17
N SER A 238 24.55 6.48 12.12
CA SER A 238 25.53 5.56 11.49
C SER A 238 25.19 5.20 10.03
N LEU A 239 24.61 6.14 9.28
CA LEU A 239 24.28 5.97 7.87
C LEU A 239 25.51 6.19 6.98
N PRO A 240 25.59 5.55 5.79
CA PRO A 240 26.72 5.70 4.86
C PRO A 240 26.85 7.13 4.30
N CYS A 241 25.74 7.86 4.20
CA CYS A 241 25.69 9.28 3.90
C CYS A 241 25.89 10.12 5.18
N ALA A 242 27.06 9.98 5.83
CA ALA A 242 27.29 10.54 7.17
C ALA A 242 27.13 12.07 7.27
N ALA A 243 27.43 12.79 6.18
CA ALA A 243 27.29 14.25 6.07
C ALA A 243 25.86 14.71 5.74
N ALA A 244 24.96 13.78 5.40
CA ALA A 244 23.57 14.12 5.09
C ALA A 244 22.87 14.71 6.31
N ASN A 245 21.96 15.64 6.07
CA ASN A 245 20.98 16.02 7.07
C ASN A 245 19.76 15.11 6.92
N VAL A 246 19.35 14.50 8.03
CA VAL A 246 18.28 13.52 8.09
C VAL A 246 17.10 14.12 8.85
N TYR A 247 15.97 14.28 8.18
CA TYR A 247 14.72 14.69 8.82
C TYR A 247 14.02 13.47 9.40
N LEU A 248 13.79 13.48 10.72
CA LEU A 248 12.93 12.52 11.38
C LEU A 248 11.54 13.16 11.47
N ALA A 249 10.62 12.68 10.63
CA ALA A 249 9.30 13.30 10.51
C ALA A 249 8.49 13.24 11.82
N PRO A 250 7.59 14.21 12.06
CA PRO A 250 6.91 14.32 13.35
C PRO A 250 5.80 13.28 13.51
N CYS A 251 5.73 12.69 14.69
CA CYS A 251 4.62 11.85 15.15
C CYS A 251 3.54 12.71 15.82
N VAL A 252 2.33 12.16 15.95
CA VAL A 252 1.23 12.77 16.71
C VAL A 252 1.17 12.22 18.13
N SER A 253 1.35 10.91 18.30
CA SER A 253 1.24 10.22 19.59
C SER A 253 2.09 8.94 19.62
N ALA A 254 1.97 8.13 20.67
CA ALA A 254 2.65 6.83 20.76
C ALA A 254 2.22 5.85 19.66
N PHE A 255 0.96 5.93 19.19
CA PHE A 255 0.38 4.99 18.24
C PHE A 255 0.00 5.61 16.90
N VAL A 256 0.15 6.93 16.74
CA VAL A 256 -0.01 7.65 15.47
C VAL A 256 1.33 8.31 15.15
N GLY A 257 2.12 7.66 14.29
CA GLY A 257 3.48 8.05 14.01
C GLY A 257 3.65 8.91 12.78
N ALA A 258 4.91 8.99 12.31
CA ALA A 258 5.31 9.86 11.22
C ALA A 258 4.92 9.31 9.84
N ASP A 259 4.72 8.00 9.74
CA ASP A 259 4.06 7.36 8.61
C ASP A 259 2.67 7.96 8.35
N ALA A 260 1.83 8.03 9.38
CA ALA A 260 0.48 8.61 9.27
C ALA A 260 0.50 10.11 8.97
N THR A 261 1.41 10.90 9.59
CA THR A 261 1.49 12.35 9.31
C THR A 261 2.01 12.64 7.90
N LEU A 262 2.89 11.80 7.37
CA LEU A 262 3.38 11.93 6.00
C LEU A 262 2.36 11.42 4.97
N ALA A 263 1.55 10.41 5.30
CA ALA A 263 0.38 10.04 4.50
C ALA A 263 -0.66 11.18 4.45
N LEU A 264 -0.88 11.87 5.57
CA LEU A 264 -1.72 13.07 5.61
C LEU A 264 -1.16 14.19 4.73
N LEU A 265 0.14 14.46 4.82
CA LEU A 265 0.82 15.45 3.98
C LEU A 265 0.67 15.13 2.49
N SER A 266 0.88 13.87 2.10
CA SER A 266 0.82 13.46 0.69
C SER A 266 -0.59 13.44 0.12
N SER A 267 -1.59 13.21 0.95
CA SER A 267 -3.00 13.29 0.55
C SER A 267 -3.49 14.71 0.24
N GLY A 268 -2.85 15.72 0.84
CA GLY A 268 -3.33 17.11 0.81
C GLY A 268 -4.71 17.32 1.44
N LEU A 269 -5.24 16.36 2.22
CA LEU A 269 -6.61 16.43 2.72
C LEU A 269 -6.80 17.57 3.73
N CYS A 270 -5.77 17.92 4.50
CA CYS A 270 -5.82 19.02 5.48
C CYS A 270 -5.76 20.42 4.83
N GLU A 271 -5.64 20.52 3.51
CA GLU A 271 -5.66 21.78 2.75
C GLU A 271 -7.02 22.07 2.11
N LYS A 272 -7.95 21.13 2.25
CA LYS A 272 -9.29 21.17 1.69
C LYS A 272 -10.30 21.59 2.76
N GLU A 273 -11.41 22.16 2.35
CA GLU A 273 -12.51 22.51 3.28
C GLU A 273 -13.42 21.31 3.54
N GLU A 274 -13.44 20.37 2.60
CA GLU A 274 -14.31 19.21 2.61
C GLU A 274 -13.93 18.18 3.69
N THR A 275 -14.95 17.55 4.27
CA THR A 275 -14.75 16.44 5.21
C THR A 275 -14.13 15.24 4.49
N ALA A 276 -13.02 14.74 5.02
CA ALA A 276 -12.30 13.62 4.43
C ALA A 276 -11.74 12.68 5.49
N LEU A 277 -11.75 11.38 5.18
CA LEU A 277 -11.18 10.34 6.01
C LEU A 277 -9.96 9.74 5.30
N LEU A 278 -8.85 9.58 6.01
CA LEU A 278 -7.71 8.76 5.59
C LEU A 278 -7.65 7.51 6.45
N CYS A 279 -7.44 6.37 5.81
CA CYS A 279 -7.21 5.08 6.46
C CYS A 279 -5.94 4.45 5.89
N ASP A 280 -4.94 4.25 6.72
CA ASP A 280 -3.81 3.37 6.45
C ASP A 280 -4.12 2.01 7.07
N ILE A 281 -4.29 1.00 6.21
CA ILE A 281 -4.69 -0.34 6.64
C ILE A 281 -3.47 -1.26 6.51
N GLY A 282 -2.82 -1.50 7.65
CA GLY A 282 -1.78 -2.51 7.82
C GLY A 282 -1.99 -3.31 9.11
N THR A 283 -0.89 -3.73 9.71
CA THR A 283 -0.85 -4.43 11.01
C THR A 283 -1.55 -3.61 12.08
N ASN A 284 -1.38 -2.29 12.01
CA ASN A 284 -2.20 -1.31 12.69
C ASN A 284 -3.16 -0.68 11.68
N GLY A 285 -4.30 -0.22 12.18
CA GLY A 285 -5.19 0.64 11.42
C GLY A 285 -5.06 2.08 11.88
N GLU A 286 -4.16 2.85 11.28
CA GLU A 286 -4.02 4.28 11.51
C GLU A 286 -5.02 5.08 10.65
N MET A 287 -5.73 5.99 11.28
CA MET A 287 -6.88 6.63 10.65
C MET A 287 -6.96 8.08 11.09
N ALA A 288 -7.38 8.94 10.17
CA ALA A 288 -7.44 10.37 10.40
C ALA A 288 -8.65 10.99 9.69
N LEU A 289 -9.49 11.68 10.47
CA LEU A 289 -10.66 12.39 9.99
C LEU A 289 -10.41 13.90 10.05
N TRP A 290 -10.53 14.54 8.89
CA TRP A 290 -10.52 15.99 8.75
C TRP A 290 -11.94 16.51 8.61
N HIS A 291 -12.32 17.45 9.47
CA HIS A 291 -13.64 18.07 9.45
C HIS A 291 -13.56 19.51 9.93
N LYS A 292 -13.97 20.47 9.08
CA LYS A 292 -14.09 21.89 9.43
C LYS A 292 -12.82 22.50 10.07
N GLY A 293 -11.65 22.13 9.57
CA GLY A 293 -10.37 22.64 10.09
C GLY A 293 -9.80 21.87 11.29
N ASP A 294 -10.53 20.90 11.82
CA ASP A 294 -10.07 20.02 12.89
C ASP A 294 -9.62 18.65 12.35
N LEU A 295 -8.50 18.16 12.86
CA LEU A 295 -7.93 16.85 12.53
C LEU A 295 -8.02 15.92 13.73
N PHE A 296 -8.69 14.78 13.58
CA PHE A 296 -8.82 13.75 14.60
C PHE A 296 -8.17 12.46 14.12
N CYS A 297 -7.29 11.88 14.92
CA CYS A 297 -6.59 10.65 14.57
C CYS A 297 -6.86 9.55 15.60
N CYS A 298 -6.86 8.31 15.16
CA CYS A 298 -6.80 7.14 16.04
C CYS A 298 -5.97 6.03 15.41
N SER A 299 -5.59 5.06 16.21
CA SER A 299 -4.95 3.83 15.75
C SER A 299 -5.61 2.63 16.41
N THR A 300 -5.84 1.58 15.64
CA THR A 300 -6.48 0.34 16.07
C THR A 300 -5.51 -0.84 15.92
N ALA A 301 -5.57 -1.79 16.84
CA ALA A 301 -4.91 -3.08 16.67
C ALA A 301 -5.78 -3.97 15.77
N ALA A 302 -5.64 -3.82 14.46
CA ALA A 302 -6.35 -4.63 13.48
C ALA A 302 -5.73 -6.04 13.36
N GLY A 303 -4.41 -6.14 13.52
CA GLY A 303 -3.68 -7.39 13.31
C GLY A 303 -3.41 -7.63 11.81
N PRO A 304 -2.55 -8.60 11.49
CA PRO A 304 -1.93 -8.69 10.18
C PRO A 304 -2.74 -9.46 9.12
N ALA A 305 -4.00 -9.80 9.40
CA ALA A 305 -4.84 -10.64 8.53
C ALA A 305 -4.90 -10.11 7.08
N PHE A 306 -5.02 -8.79 6.93
CA PHE A 306 -5.05 -8.12 5.63
C PHE A 306 -3.67 -7.90 4.98
N GLU A 307 -2.57 -8.16 5.69
CA GLU A 307 -1.25 -8.33 5.09
C GLU A 307 -0.99 -9.77 4.62
N GLY A 308 -1.97 -10.66 4.81
CA GLY A 308 -1.86 -12.10 4.56
C GLY A 308 -1.07 -12.84 5.63
N ALA A 309 -0.64 -12.17 6.71
CA ALA A 309 0.01 -12.82 7.85
C ALA A 309 -1.04 -13.25 8.89
N GLY A 310 -0.86 -14.43 9.48
CA GLY A 310 -1.78 -14.98 10.48
C GLY A 310 -3.01 -15.71 9.90
N LEU A 311 -3.11 -15.85 8.58
CA LEU A 311 -4.07 -16.76 7.94
C LEU A 311 -3.36 -18.06 7.52
N SER A 312 -4.06 -19.19 7.58
CA SER A 312 -3.53 -20.54 7.33
C SER A 312 -2.87 -20.68 5.95
N CYS A 313 -3.53 -20.17 4.92
CA CYS A 313 -2.99 -20.07 3.56
C CYS A 313 -2.64 -18.62 3.18
N GLY A 314 -2.52 -17.73 4.16
CA GLY A 314 -2.25 -16.32 3.92
C GLY A 314 -0.85 -16.09 3.38
N MET A 315 -0.74 -15.18 2.41
CA MET A 315 0.55 -14.71 1.91
C MET A 315 0.44 -13.25 1.45
N ARG A 316 1.58 -12.60 1.21
CA ARG A 316 1.60 -11.26 0.62
C ARG A 316 1.04 -11.28 -0.81
N GLY A 317 0.64 -10.11 -1.30
CA GLY A 317 0.27 -9.89 -2.70
C GLY A 317 1.46 -10.04 -3.65
N GLU A 318 1.86 -11.28 -3.90
CA GLU A 318 3.01 -11.67 -4.71
C GLU A 318 2.62 -12.81 -5.65
N MET A 319 3.50 -13.17 -6.59
CA MET A 319 3.25 -14.23 -7.57
C MET A 319 2.73 -15.51 -6.90
N GLY A 320 1.62 -16.07 -7.40
CA GLY A 320 0.97 -17.25 -6.85
C GLY A 320 -0.04 -16.97 -5.73
N ALA A 321 -0.22 -15.72 -5.29
CA ALA A 321 -1.29 -15.37 -4.36
C ALA A 321 -2.63 -15.20 -5.10
N ILE A 322 -3.70 -15.78 -4.56
CA ILE A 322 -5.07 -15.46 -4.96
C ILE A 322 -5.35 -14.03 -4.50
N ASP A 323 -5.64 -13.13 -5.44
CA ASP A 323 -5.95 -11.71 -5.18
C ASP A 323 -7.38 -11.32 -5.55
N LYS A 324 -8.08 -12.13 -6.34
CA LYS A 324 -9.53 -11.98 -6.59
C LYS A 324 -10.26 -13.29 -6.42
N VAL A 325 -11.47 -13.20 -5.89
CA VAL A 325 -12.46 -14.29 -5.84
C VAL A 325 -13.82 -13.70 -6.22
N TRP A 326 -14.54 -14.35 -7.13
CA TRP A 326 -15.88 -13.91 -7.53
C TRP A 326 -16.81 -15.08 -7.85
N ALA A 327 -18.11 -14.80 -7.84
CA ALA A 327 -19.12 -15.72 -8.33
C ALA A 327 -19.52 -15.33 -9.75
N GLU A 328 -19.48 -16.28 -10.69
CA GLU A 328 -19.93 -16.10 -12.06
C GLU A 328 -20.68 -17.34 -12.54
N ASN A 329 -21.95 -17.17 -12.96
CA ASN A 329 -22.80 -18.25 -13.49
C ASN A 329 -22.89 -19.48 -12.56
N GLY A 330 -22.94 -19.26 -11.24
CA GLY A 330 -23.00 -20.33 -10.24
C GLY A 330 -21.67 -21.08 -10.04
N ARG A 331 -20.57 -20.57 -10.63
CA ARG A 331 -19.21 -21.10 -10.44
C ARG A 331 -18.34 -20.06 -9.74
N MET A 332 -17.34 -20.55 -9.03
CA MET A 332 -16.31 -19.72 -8.43
C MET A 332 -15.25 -19.39 -9.49
N GLY A 333 -14.92 -18.11 -9.61
CA GLY A 333 -13.75 -17.63 -10.33
C GLY A 333 -12.69 -17.15 -9.33
N ILE A 334 -11.42 -17.37 -9.67
CA ILE A 334 -10.28 -16.83 -8.95
C ILE A 334 -9.29 -16.23 -9.94
N HIS A 335 -8.56 -15.20 -9.51
CA HIS A 335 -7.37 -14.70 -10.20
C HIS A 335 -6.17 -14.92 -9.27
N VAL A 336 -5.03 -15.23 -9.87
CA VAL A 336 -3.79 -15.49 -9.16
C VAL A 336 -2.72 -14.57 -9.73
N ILE A 337 -2.07 -13.79 -8.86
CA ILE A 337 -1.01 -12.87 -9.28
C ILE A 337 0.07 -13.62 -10.08
N GLY A 338 0.38 -13.11 -11.26
CA GLY A 338 1.34 -13.71 -12.17
C GLY A 338 0.83 -14.91 -12.97
N GLU A 339 -0.47 -15.22 -12.93
CA GLU A 339 -1.11 -16.29 -13.71
C GLU A 339 -0.46 -17.67 -13.49
N THR A 340 -0.07 -17.93 -12.24
CA THR A 340 0.58 -19.20 -11.83
C THR A 340 -0.36 -20.06 -10.98
N ALA A 341 0.09 -21.26 -10.62
CA ALA A 341 -0.63 -22.10 -9.68
C ALA A 341 -0.78 -21.39 -8.32
N PRO A 342 -1.97 -21.42 -7.69
CA PRO A 342 -2.22 -20.75 -6.42
C PRO A 342 -1.41 -21.42 -5.30
N ARG A 343 -0.71 -20.60 -4.52
CA ARG A 343 0.12 -21.01 -3.36
C ARG A 343 -0.42 -20.49 -2.04
N GLY A 344 -1.29 -19.48 -2.08
CA GLY A 344 -1.91 -18.86 -0.92
C GLY A 344 -2.89 -17.77 -1.32
N ILE A 345 -3.35 -16.99 -0.36
CA ILE A 345 -4.33 -15.91 -0.54
C ILE A 345 -3.78 -14.59 0.03
N CYS A 346 -3.86 -13.50 -0.73
CA CYS A 346 -3.46 -12.18 -0.24
C CYS A 346 -4.60 -11.47 0.49
N GLY A 347 -4.32 -10.36 1.17
CA GLY A 347 -5.33 -9.60 1.90
C GLY A 347 -6.53 -9.17 1.05
N GLY A 348 -6.28 -8.67 -0.17
CA GLY A 348 -7.35 -8.32 -1.11
C GLY A 348 -8.17 -9.56 -1.53
N GLY A 349 -7.49 -10.66 -1.79
CA GLY A 349 -8.12 -11.96 -2.07
C GLY A 349 -8.94 -12.48 -0.90
N ALA A 350 -8.50 -12.28 0.34
CA ALA A 350 -9.22 -12.67 1.55
C ALA A 350 -10.51 -11.87 1.73
N VAL A 351 -10.49 -10.56 1.43
CA VAL A 351 -11.72 -9.74 1.40
C VAL A 351 -12.70 -10.26 0.35
N ASP A 352 -12.22 -10.52 -0.86
CA ASP A 352 -13.03 -11.05 -1.96
C ASP A 352 -13.58 -12.45 -1.64
N ALA A 353 -12.77 -13.30 -1.00
CA ALA A 353 -13.16 -14.63 -0.55
C ALA A 353 -14.31 -14.59 0.45
N ILE A 354 -14.21 -13.74 1.48
CA ILE A 354 -15.29 -13.57 2.47
C ILE A 354 -16.55 -13.02 1.80
N ALA A 355 -16.43 -12.02 0.93
CA ALA A 355 -17.58 -11.48 0.21
C ALA A 355 -18.26 -12.52 -0.68
N TYR A 356 -17.47 -13.35 -1.38
CA TYR A 356 -17.96 -14.48 -2.17
C TYR A 356 -18.71 -15.50 -1.30
N LEU A 357 -18.14 -15.88 -0.15
CA LEU A 357 -18.76 -16.85 0.75
C LEU A 357 -20.09 -16.34 1.31
N LEU A 358 -20.17 -15.06 1.70
CA LEU A 358 -21.41 -14.41 2.12
C LEU A 358 -22.45 -14.40 0.98
N GLN A 359 -22.04 -14.00 -0.23
CA GLN A 359 -22.93 -13.93 -1.40
C GLN A 359 -23.49 -15.31 -1.78
N THR A 360 -22.74 -16.38 -1.52
CA THR A 360 -23.12 -17.76 -1.85
C THR A 360 -23.70 -18.51 -0.66
N GLU A 361 -23.98 -17.83 0.46
CA GLU A 361 -24.56 -18.38 1.69
C GLU A 361 -23.73 -19.51 2.33
N LYS A 362 -22.44 -19.60 1.98
CA LYS A 362 -21.48 -20.57 2.57
C LYS A 362 -20.85 -20.07 3.86
N LEU A 363 -21.06 -18.80 4.15
CA LEU A 363 -20.68 -18.11 5.37
C LEU A 363 -21.89 -17.29 5.81
N ASP A 364 -22.28 -17.41 7.07
CA ASP A 364 -23.33 -16.57 7.64
C ASP A 364 -22.78 -15.24 8.18
N GLU A 365 -23.68 -14.35 8.60
CA GLU A 365 -23.31 -13.03 9.13
C GLU A 365 -22.51 -13.11 10.44
N THR A 366 -22.54 -14.24 11.15
CA THR A 366 -21.80 -14.43 12.40
C THR A 366 -20.37 -14.91 12.15
N GLY A 367 -20.04 -15.27 10.90
CA GLY A 367 -18.77 -15.83 10.49
C GLY A 367 -18.71 -17.35 10.57
N CYS A 368 -19.85 -18.04 10.66
CA CYS A 368 -19.89 -19.49 10.65
C CYS A 368 -19.78 -20.03 9.21
N LEU A 369 -18.74 -20.81 8.94
CA LEU A 369 -18.54 -21.49 7.65
C LEU A 369 -19.41 -22.75 7.57
N GLU A 370 -20.03 -22.98 6.42
CA GLU A 370 -20.75 -24.23 6.13
C GLU A 370 -19.78 -25.42 6.05
N ASP A 371 -18.69 -25.25 5.29
CA ASP A 371 -17.59 -26.20 5.16
C ASP A 371 -16.30 -25.61 5.77
N ASP A 372 -15.69 -26.31 6.74
CA ASP A 372 -14.43 -25.89 7.38
C ASP A 372 -13.35 -27.00 7.27
N PRO A 373 -12.30 -26.81 6.45
CA PRO A 373 -12.00 -25.60 5.67
C PRO A 373 -12.76 -25.50 4.33
N TYR A 374 -12.96 -24.27 3.85
CA TYR A 374 -13.47 -24.01 2.51
C TYR A 374 -12.33 -23.81 1.50
N PHE A 375 -12.30 -24.65 0.45
CA PHE A 375 -11.24 -24.64 -0.55
C PHE A 375 -11.54 -23.71 -1.74
N PHE A 376 -10.62 -22.80 -2.03
CA PHE A 376 -10.62 -21.94 -3.22
C PHE A 376 -9.81 -22.56 -4.37
N ALA A 377 -8.80 -23.35 -4.02
CA ALA A 377 -8.03 -24.19 -4.93
C ALA A 377 -7.63 -25.48 -4.21
N LYS A 378 -6.94 -26.40 -4.91
CA LYS A 378 -6.54 -27.70 -4.37
C LYS A 378 -5.89 -27.62 -2.98
N ASP A 379 -5.00 -26.66 -2.79
CA ASP A 379 -4.19 -26.50 -1.56
C ASP A 379 -4.34 -25.10 -0.93
N VAL A 380 -5.32 -24.31 -1.36
CA VAL A 380 -5.57 -22.95 -0.83
C VAL A 380 -6.99 -22.87 -0.30
N PHE A 381 -7.12 -22.60 1.00
CA PHE A 381 -8.38 -22.63 1.72
C PHE A 381 -8.44 -21.57 2.82
N LEU A 382 -9.63 -21.36 3.38
CA LEU A 382 -9.84 -20.62 4.62
C LEU A 382 -10.54 -21.51 5.65
N THR A 383 -10.09 -21.41 6.89
CA THR A 383 -10.69 -22.06 8.06
C THR A 383 -11.62 -21.12 8.82
N GLY A 384 -12.42 -21.65 9.75
CA GLY A 384 -13.20 -20.82 10.68
C GLY A 384 -12.33 -19.89 11.54
N GLU A 385 -11.10 -20.32 11.87
CA GLU A 385 -10.12 -19.49 12.59
C GLU A 385 -9.62 -18.32 11.71
N ASP A 386 -9.38 -18.58 10.42
CA ASP A 386 -8.99 -17.53 9.47
C ASP A 386 -10.12 -16.48 9.31
N VAL A 387 -11.37 -16.94 9.19
CA VAL A 387 -12.54 -16.06 9.16
C VAL A 387 -12.61 -15.22 10.44
N ARG A 388 -12.37 -15.83 11.60
CA ARG A 388 -12.38 -15.12 12.87
C ARG A 388 -11.30 -14.04 12.93
N ASN A 389 -10.09 -14.32 12.44
CA ASN A 389 -9.01 -13.35 12.36
C ASN A 389 -9.38 -12.17 11.44
N ILE A 390 -10.06 -12.43 10.32
CA ILE A 390 -10.56 -11.38 9.42
C ILE A 390 -11.66 -10.55 10.11
N GLN A 391 -12.58 -11.17 10.85
CA GLN A 391 -13.61 -10.45 11.61
C GLN A 391 -13.01 -9.50 12.65
N LEU A 392 -12.01 -9.96 13.40
CA LEU A 392 -11.34 -9.15 14.42
C LEU A 392 -10.68 -7.93 13.77
N ALA A 393 -9.99 -8.13 12.64
CA ALA A 393 -9.32 -7.07 11.90
C ALA A 393 -10.30 -6.06 11.32
N LYS A 394 -11.31 -6.52 10.57
CA LYS A 394 -12.28 -5.61 9.95
C LYS A 394 -13.15 -4.88 10.98
N GLY A 395 -13.52 -5.58 12.07
CA GLY A 395 -14.25 -4.98 13.18
C GLY A 395 -13.46 -3.86 13.83
N ALA A 396 -12.14 -4.04 14.02
CA ALA A 396 -11.28 -3.02 14.62
C ALA A 396 -11.19 -1.76 13.76
N ILE A 397 -10.91 -1.94 12.46
CA ILE A 397 -10.84 -0.83 11.50
C ILE A 397 -12.17 -0.08 11.46
N PHE A 398 -13.29 -0.78 11.23
CA PHE A 398 -14.59 -0.14 11.09
C PHE A 398 -15.03 0.57 12.37
N ALA A 399 -14.78 -0.01 13.54
CA ALA A 399 -15.06 0.61 14.83
C ALA A 399 -14.22 1.87 15.07
N GLY A 400 -12.96 1.88 14.61
CA GLY A 400 -12.13 3.09 14.60
C GLY A 400 -12.77 4.20 13.77
N ILE A 401 -13.27 3.87 12.56
CA ILE A 401 -13.88 4.82 11.62
C ILE A 401 -15.09 5.45 12.31
N LYS A 402 -15.97 4.58 12.84
CA LYS A 402 -17.18 5.01 13.54
C LYS A 402 -16.89 5.83 14.77
N THR A 403 -15.81 5.54 15.50
CA THR A 403 -15.45 6.33 16.67
C THR A 403 -15.03 7.75 16.29
N LEU A 404 -14.23 7.92 15.24
CA LEU A 404 -13.86 9.25 14.72
C LEU A 404 -15.10 10.04 14.24
N MET A 405 -15.97 9.38 13.49
CA MET A 405 -17.19 10.00 12.96
C MET A 405 -18.17 10.41 14.08
N ARG A 406 -18.38 9.54 15.07
CA ARG A 406 -19.24 9.87 16.22
C ARG A 406 -18.64 10.96 17.12
N ALA A 407 -17.32 11.04 17.23
CA ALA A 407 -16.64 12.11 17.97
C ALA A 407 -16.79 13.48 17.31
N THR A 408 -17.13 13.52 16.01
CA THR A 408 -17.34 14.75 15.23
C THR A 408 -18.79 14.97 14.81
N ASP A 409 -19.70 14.09 15.25
CA ASP A 409 -21.14 14.10 14.95
C ASP A 409 -21.45 14.13 13.45
N ILE A 410 -20.68 13.37 12.65
CA ILE A 410 -20.91 13.23 11.20
C ILE A 410 -21.39 11.82 10.83
N CYS A 411 -22.10 11.73 9.71
CA CYS A 411 -22.44 10.46 9.06
C CYS A 411 -21.59 10.21 7.80
N THR A 412 -21.70 9.02 7.22
CA THR A 412 -20.89 8.62 6.06
C THR A 412 -21.19 9.46 4.82
N ASP A 413 -22.43 9.91 4.67
CA ASP A 413 -22.87 10.71 3.52
C ASP A 413 -22.18 12.09 3.47
N GLU A 414 -21.70 12.57 4.61
CA GLU A 414 -20.93 13.81 4.73
C GLU A 414 -19.46 13.66 4.34
N LEU A 415 -18.96 12.43 4.14
CA LEU A 415 -17.61 12.21 3.63
C LEU A 415 -17.56 12.56 2.15
N ALA A 416 -16.78 13.61 1.82
CA ALA A 416 -16.49 13.98 0.45
C ALA A 416 -15.44 13.05 -0.17
N HIS A 417 -14.47 12.63 0.65
CA HIS A 417 -13.37 11.76 0.22
C HIS A 417 -13.00 10.70 1.27
N LEU A 418 -12.67 9.50 0.78
CA LEU A 418 -12.01 8.45 1.55
C LEU A 418 -10.66 8.15 0.90
N TYR A 419 -9.57 8.44 1.60
CA TYR A 419 -8.22 8.12 1.19
C TYR A 419 -7.80 6.79 1.80
N ILE A 420 -7.34 5.86 0.98
CA ILE A 420 -6.81 4.56 1.43
C ILE A 420 -5.32 4.54 1.15
N ALA A 421 -4.53 4.44 2.21
CA ALA A 421 -3.08 4.28 2.17
C ALA A 421 -2.67 2.84 2.50
N GLY A 422 -1.41 2.54 2.24
CA GLY A 422 -0.80 1.24 2.50
C GLY A 422 -0.87 0.28 1.30
N GLY A 423 -0.07 -0.79 1.37
CA GLY A 423 0.00 -1.77 0.28
C GLY A 423 -1.26 -2.62 0.11
N PHE A 424 -2.13 -2.64 1.11
CA PHE A 424 -3.41 -3.33 1.04
C PHE A 424 -4.36 -2.74 -0.01
N GLY A 425 -4.36 -1.41 -0.17
CA GLY A 425 -5.30 -0.71 -1.06
C GLY A 425 -5.18 -1.07 -2.55
N LEU A 426 -4.02 -1.53 -3.01
CA LEU A 426 -3.76 -1.85 -4.43
C LEU A 426 -4.66 -2.96 -4.98
N TYR A 427 -4.91 -4.00 -4.18
CA TYR A 427 -5.69 -5.17 -4.61
C TYR A 427 -7.12 -5.18 -4.05
N LEU A 428 -7.49 -4.16 -3.29
CA LEU A 428 -8.76 -4.12 -2.57
C LEU A 428 -9.95 -3.87 -3.50
N SER A 429 -10.90 -4.79 -3.52
CA SER A 429 -12.23 -4.51 -4.07
C SER A 429 -12.99 -3.61 -3.10
N LEU A 430 -13.14 -2.32 -3.44
CA LEU A 430 -13.89 -1.37 -2.61
C LEU A 430 -15.33 -1.85 -2.34
N LYS A 431 -15.98 -2.46 -3.32
CA LYS A 431 -17.33 -3.02 -3.16
C LYS A 431 -17.32 -4.12 -2.09
N ASN A 432 -16.42 -5.08 -2.19
CA ASN A 432 -16.37 -6.21 -1.27
C ASN A 432 -15.90 -5.79 0.13
N ALA A 433 -14.97 -4.84 0.23
CA ALA A 433 -14.57 -4.24 1.50
C ALA A 433 -15.76 -3.60 2.24
N GLN A 434 -16.64 -2.92 1.52
CA GLN A 434 -17.88 -2.39 2.09
C GLN A 434 -18.88 -3.50 2.43
N THR A 435 -19.01 -4.53 1.58
CA THR A 435 -19.89 -5.68 1.81
C THR A 435 -19.56 -6.41 3.11
N ILE A 436 -18.27 -6.65 3.38
CA ILE A 436 -17.85 -7.34 4.61
C ILE A 436 -17.87 -6.42 5.85
N GLY A 437 -18.14 -5.13 5.68
CA GLY A 437 -18.10 -4.15 6.77
C GLY A 437 -16.68 -3.79 7.23
N LEU A 438 -15.70 -3.80 6.32
CA LEU A 438 -14.36 -3.27 6.57
C LEU A 438 -14.32 -1.74 6.38
N LEU A 439 -15.02 -1.25 5.36
CA LEU A 439 -15.09 0.18 5.01
C LEU A 439 -16.54 0.68 5.04
N PRO A 440 -16.77 1.97 5.32
CA PRO A 440 -18.10 2.57 5.30
C PRO A 440 -18.63 2.66 3.87
N LYS A 441 -19.96 2.67 3.73
CA LYS A 441 -20.63 2.80 2.44
C LYS A 441 -20.33 4.14 1.78
N ILE A 442 -19.49 4.15 0.75
CA ILE A 442 -19.10 5.34 0.02
C ILE A 442 -19.00 5.06 -1.48
N GLU A 443 -19.41 6.04 -2.28
CA GLU A 443 -19.31 6.00 -3.74
C GLU A 443 -17.86 5.85 -4.18
N LYS A 444 -17.64 5.04 -5.22
CA LYS A 444 -16.29 4.71 -5.71
C LYS A 444 -15.52 5.96 -6.14
N GLU A 445 -16.23 6.93 -6.69
CA GLU A 445 -15.70 8.19 -7.21
C GLU A 445 -15.13 9.09 -6.10
N LYS A 446 -15.54 8.87 -4.84
CA LYS A 446 -15.04 9.59 -3.67
C LYS A 446 -13.81 8.90 -3.04
N VAL A 447 -13.43 7.71 -3.52
CA VAL A 447 -12.31 6.96 -2.96
C VAL A 447 -11.02 7.24 -3.71
N CYS A 448 -9.99 7.64 -2.96
CA CYS A 448 -8.66 7.95 -3.47
C CYS A 448 -7.66 6.93 -2.93
N LEU A 449 -7.06 6.12 -3.81
CA LEU A 449 -5.97 5.22 -3.43
C LEU A 449 -4.65 6.01 -3.44
N LEU A 450 -4.01 6.12 -2.28
CA LEU A 450 -2.74 6.85 -2.13
C LEU A 450 -1.52 5.96 -2.39
N GLY A 451 -1.64 4.65 -2.24
CA GLY A 451 -0.48 3.76 -2.20
C GLY A 451 0.34 4.00 -0.93
N ASN A 452 1.67 4.09 -1.06
CA ASN A 452 2.54 4.36 0.09
C ASN A 452 2.60 5.86 0.42
N GLY A 453 1.57 6.33 1.11
CA GLY A 453 1.44 7.72 1.52
C GLY A 453 2.60 8.20 2.41
N ALA A 454 3.17 7.34 3.25
CA ALA A 454 4.31 7.66 4.10
C ALA A 454 5.57 7.97 3.29
N LEU A 455 5.92 7.10 2.34
CA LEU A 455 7.06 7.28 1.44
C LEU A 455 6.88 8.49 0.52
N MET A 456 5.67 8.68 -0.01
CA MET A 456 5.33 9.87 -0.81
C MET A 456 5.46 11.15 0.01
N GLY A 457 4.98 11.17 1.24
CA GLY A 457 5.12 12.32 2.13
C GLY A 457 6.58 12.59 2.49
N ALA A 458 7.38 11.55 2.72
CA ALA A 458 8.83 11.71 2.90
C ALA A 458 9.50 12.30 1.65
N ALA A 459 9.07 11.91 0.44
CA ALA A 459 9.53 12.54 -0.79
C ALA A 459 9.09 14.02 -0.90
N LEU A 460 7.87 14.36 -0.46
CA LEU A 460 7.42 15.76 -0.41
C LEU A 460 8.27 16.62 0.51
N ILE A 461 8.71 16.11 1.67
CA ILE A 461 9.65 16.82 2.55
C ILE A 461 10.94 17.23 1.80
N LEU A 462 11.37 16.41 0.83
CA LEU A 462 12.59 16.64 0.06
C LEU A 462 12.36 17.52 -1.16
N LEU A 463 11.17 17.48 -1.75
CA LEU A 463 10.87 18.05 -3.07
C LEU A 463 10.01 19.32 -3.02
N ASP A 464 9.35 19.60 -1.90
CA ASP A 464 8.55 20.80 -1.65
C ASP A 464 9.09 21.53 -0.41
N SER A 465 9.64 22.73 -0.63
CA SER A 465 10.21 23.58 0.41
C SER A 465 9.20 24.03 1.47
N SER A 466 7.90 23.92 1.21
CA SER A 466 6.83 24.21 2.16
C SER A 466 6.39 22.99 2.99
N ALA A 467 6.74 21.77 2.56
CA ALA A 467 6.25 20.53 3.14
C ALA A 467 6.63 20.34 4.61
N GLU A 468 7.85 20.73 5.02
CA GLU A 468 8.27 20.66 6.42
C GLU A 468 7.36 21.50 7.33
N LYS A 469 6.97 22.69 6.87
CA LYS A 469 6.06 23.56 7.63
C LYS A 469 4.65 22.96 7.70
N ARG A 470 4.17 22.38 6.59
CA ARG A 470 2.85 21.75 6.49
C ARG A 470 2.74 20.53 7.40
N VAL A 471 3.71 19.62 7.38
CA VAL A 471 3.68 18.42 8.25
C VAL A 471 3.75 18.77 9.73
N LYS A 472 4.54 19.79 10.11
CA LYS A 472 4.58 20.29 11.49
C LYS A 472 3.24 20.88 11.92
N ALA A 473 2.54 21.59 11.04
CA ALA A 473 1.21 22.08 11.34
C ALA A 473 0.24 20.91 11.56
N ILE A 474 0.24 19.92 10.67
CA ILE A 474 -0.57 18.68 10.79
C ILE A 474 -0.32 18.01 12.14
N SER A 475 0.93 17.77 12.51
CA SER A 475 1.25 17.06 13.76
C SER A 475 0.88 17.86 15.02
N GLN A 476 0.89 19.20 14.95
CA GLN A 476 0.54 20.07 16.07
C GLN A 476 -0.98 20.27 16.25
N THR A 477 -1.76 20.20 15.16
CA THR A 477 -3.21 20.38 15.21
C THR A 477 -3.96 19.07 15.39
N ALA A 478 -3.32 17.93 15.09
CA ALA A 478 -3.92 16.60 15.23
C ALA A 478 -4.32 16.29 16.68
N LYS A 479 -5.56 15.86 16.87
CA LYS A 479 -6.12 15.41 18.15
C LYS A 479 -6.22 13.89 18.15
N THR A 480 -5.49 13.20 19.02
CA THR A 480 -5.63 11.74 19.14
C THR A 480 -6.86 11.39 19.97
N ILE A 481 -7.71 10.49 19.43
CA ILE A 481 -8.79 9.86 20.16
C ILE A 481 -8.31 8.51 20.69
N GLU A 482 -8.24 8.39 22.02
CA GLU A 482 -7.89 7.14 22.70
C GLU A 482 -9.05 6.13 22.55
N LEU A 483 -8.80 5.05 21.82
CA LEU A 483 -9.79 3.98 21.64
C LEU A 483 -9.81 3.04 22.86
N ALA A 484 -8.67 2.87 23.53
CA ALA A 484 -8.54 2.06 24.72
C ALA A 484 -9.35 2.69 25.88
N GLY A 485 -10.54 2.15 26.11
CA GLY A 485 -11.49 2.65 27.12
C GLY A 485 -12.64 3.47 26.55
N SER A 486 -12.69 3.74 25.25
CA SER A 486 -13.83 4.40 24.59
C SER A 486 -15.06 3.47 24.57
N PRO A 487 -16.18 3.84 25.23
CA PRO A 487 -17.42 3.07 25.14
C PRO A 487 -17.96 3.00 23.71
N ILE A 488 -17.79 4.09 22.96
CA ILE A 488 -18.20 4.20 21.55
C ILE A 488 -17.46 3.16 20.71
N PHE A 489 -16.14 3.06 20.88
CA PHE A 489 -15.33 2.08 20.16
C PHE A 489 -15.76 0.66 20.49
N ARG A 490 -15.96 0.35 21.78
CA ARG A 490 -16.37 -0.98 22.22
C ARG A 490 -17.71 -1.40 21.64
N GLU A 491 -18.70 -0.51 21.64
CA GLU A 491 -20.02 -0.76 21.04
C GLU A 491 -19.88 -1.00 19.52
N ALA A 492 -19.22 -0.07 18.82
CA ALA A 492 -19.02 -0.19 17.38
C ALA A 492 -18.22 -1.45 16.99
N TYR A 493 -17.26 -1.87 17.82
CA TYR A 493 -16.47 -3.08 17.60
C TYR A 493 -17.32 -4.35 17.70
N ILE A 494 -18.17 -4.44 18.73
CA ILE A 494 -19.08 -5.59 18.89
C ILE A 494 -20.02 -5.70 17.69
N ASP A 495 -20.60 -4.57 17.27
CA ASP A 495 -21.50 -4.53 16.11
C ASP A 495 -20.75 -4.90 14.82
N ALA A 496 -19.54 -4.39 14.66
CA ALA A 496 -18.71 -4.63 13.47
C ALA A 496 -18.12 -6.05 13.40
N MET A 497 -18.30 -6.90 14.41
CA MET A 497 -17.90 -8.32 14.32
C MET A 497 -18.78 -9.11 13.34
N PHE A 498 -20.05 -8.72 13.18
CA PHE A 498 -20.95 -9.36 12.22
C PHE A 498 -20.66 -8.91 10.79
N PHE A 499 -20.78 -9.79 9.81
CA PHE A 499 -20.70 -9.46 8.38
C PHE A 499 -22.00 -8.85 7.84
N THR A 500 -22.60 -7.95 8.62
CA THR A 500 -23.72 -7.12 8.20
C THR A 500 -23.15 -5.81 7.69
N GLY A 501 -22.98 -5.67 6.37
CA GLY A 501 -22.72 -4.35 5.80
C GLY A 501 -23.81 -3.38 6.29
N GLU A 502 -23.44 -2.21 6.82
CA GLU A 502 -24.44 -1.23 7.30
C GLU A 502 -25.49 -1.02 6.21
N THR A 503 -26.78 -1.12 6.56
CA THR A 503 -27.87 -1.02 5.58
C THR A 503 -28.00 0.38 5.02
#